data_AF-A0A9N8DEC5-F1
#
_entry.id   AF-A0A9N8DEC5-F1
#
_cell.length_a   1.000
_cell.length_b   1.000
_cell.length_c   1.000
_cell.angle_alpha   90.00
_cell.angle_beta   90.00
_cell.angle_gamma   90.00
#
_symmetry.space_group_name_H-M   'P 1'
#
loop_
_entity.id
_entity.type
_entity.pdbx_description
1 polymer ?
#
loop_
_entity_poly.entity_id
_entity_poly.type
_entity_poly.pdbx_seq_one_letter_code
_entity_poly.pdbx_strand_id
1 'polypeptide(L)'
;MGFEKPDRISCLLWIALLLAWDVAAFLPRANVASRCVYLPDRAASTCLGSTTSGDEEDGKATLNFLVELNLSSDPLPHSTTKEEVSGFLKDPETRKLMLSAAGSREVDEVPLNSELESLWKECCKEEYGENLLPGEGDCILATTTVTKLPGVSLNNKIYNGVKQFTDEETGIPKFTFMMVGEEQSARGPLVWIFNKLTGKKEEEEASLKPSGFAASHVSVVQDEDGNLAFNYDATIKITVKFPATLLKILPTTKEKAEASASASIGKGIRKDVEKGNKGVYDAFIEFQKQQ
;
A
#
# COMPACT_ATOMS: atom_id res chain seq x y z
N MET A 1 -48.17 4.85 13.92
CA MET A 1 -47.18 5.16 12.88
C MET A 1 -46.18 4.01 12.85
N GLY A 2 -46.39 3.06 11.94
CA GLY A 2 -45.46 1.95 11.75
C GLY A 2 -44.29 2.44 10.91
N PHE A 3 -43.09 2.48 11.50
CA PHE A 3 -41.87 2.58 10.72
C PHE A 3 -41.67 1.23 10.03
N GLU A 4 -41.94 1.19 8.73
CA GLU A 4 -41.49 0.09 7.87
C GLU A 4 -39.98 -0.05 8.05
N LYS A 5 -39.54 -1.24 8.46
CA LYS A 5 -38.11 -1.57 8.51
C LYS A 5 -37.59 -1.45 7.07
N PRO A 6 -36.52 -0.66 6.81
CA PRO A 6 -35.93 -0.62 5.50
C PRO A 6 -35.51 -2.04 5.11
N ASP A 7 -35.87 -2.42 3.90
CA ASP A 7 -35.63 -3.74 3.36
C ASP A 7 -34.13 -4.07 3.47
N ARG A 8 -33.79 -5.20 4.11
CA ARG A 8 -32.39 -5.56 4.47
C ARG A 8 -31.47 -5.60 3.24
N ILE A 9 -32.05 -5.83 2.06
CA ILE A 9 -31.37 -5.87 0.77
C ILE A 9 -30.98 -4.46 0.31
N SER A 10 -31.79 -3.43 0.60
CA SER A 10 -31.50 -2.04 0.23
C SER A 10 -30.30 -1.47 1.01
N CYS A 11 -30.17 -1.78 2.31
CA CYS A 11 -29.03 -1.34 3.11
C CYS A 11 -27.71 -2.02 2.69
N LEU A 12 -27.74 -3.31 2.34
CA LEU A 12 -26.54 -4.02 1.88
C LEU A 12 -26.09 -3.55 0.50
N LEU A 13 -27.04 -3.22 -0.39
CA LEU A 13 -26.74 -2.63 -1.69
C LEU A 13 -26.13 -1.23 -1.54
N TRP A 14 -26.66 -0.42 -0.61
CA TRP A 14 -26.10 0.90 -0.31
C TRP A 14 -24.70 0.83 0.30
N ILE A 15 -24.38 -0.19 1.09
CA ILE A 15 -23.05 -0.35 1.68
C ILE A 15 -22.05 -0.95 0.70
N ALA A 16 -22.47 -1.88 -0.17
CA ALA A 16 -21.64 -2.34 -1.28
C ALA A 16 -21.38 -1.20 -2.28
N LEU A 17 -22.40 -0.36 -2.54
CA LEU A 17 -22.24 0.87 -3.30
C LEU A 17 -21.37 1.88 -2.56
N LEU A 18 -21.49 2.07 -1.25
CA LEU A 18 -20.62 2.98 -0.48
C LEU A 18 -19.17 2.47 -0.40
N LEU A 19 -18.93 1.16 -0.33
CA LEU A 19 -17.56 0.61 -0.39
C LEU A 19 -16.97 0.73 -1.81
N ALA A 20 -17.79 0.62 -2.86
CA ALA A 20 -17.39 0.89 -4.24
C ALA A 20 -17.29 2.39 -4.58
N TRP A 21 -18.07 3.24 -3.90
CA TRP A 21 -18.21 4.68 -4.14
C TRP A 21 -17.28 5.50 -3.24
N ASP A 22 -16.95 5.10 -2.01
CA ASP A 22 -15.96 5.80 -1.15
C ASP A 22 -14.53 5.59 -1.63
N VAL A 23 -14.27 4.46 -2.29
CA VAL A 23 -13.07 4.31 -3.09
C VAL A 23 -13.02 5.41 -4.15
N ALA A 24 -14.16 5.83 -4.72
CA ALA A 24 -14.30 6.96 -5.67
C ALA A 24 -14.55 8.36 -5.04
N ALA A 25 -14.89 8.47 -3.75
CA ALA A 25 -15.29 9.72 -3.09
C ALA A 25 -14.12 10.48 -2.44
N PHE A 26 -12.88 9.95 -2.51
CA PHE A 26 -11.66 10.69 -2.18
C PHE A 26 -11.25 11.68 -3.29
N LEU A 27 -12.13 12.64 -3.60
CA LEU A 27 -11.83 13.81 -4.44
C LEU A 27 -12.51 15.09 -3.93
N PRO A 28 -11.76 16.18 -3.79
CA PRO A 28 -12.10 17.42 -4.49
C PRO A 28 -11.73 17.28 -5.98
N ARG A 29 -12.59 17.81 -6.86
CA ARG A 29 -12.34 17.92 -8.30
C ARG A 29 -11.13 18.83 -8.55
N ALA A 30 -10.10 18.32 -9.22
CA ALA A 30 -9.09 19.14 -9.87
C ALA A 30 -8.73 18.52 -11.23
N ASN A 31 -8.96 19.29 -12.29
CA ASN A 31 -8.45 19.02 -13.63
C ASN A 31 -6.97 19.39 -13.65
N VAL A 32 -6.08 18.42 -13.78
CA VAL A 32 -4.72 18.67 -14.29
C VAL A 32 -4.37 17.50 -15.20
N ALA A 33 -4.12 17.82 -16.47
CA ALA A 33 -3.56 16.90 -17.44
C ALA A 33 -2.06 16.81 -17.18
N SER A 34 -1.56 15.63 -16.81
CA SER A 34 -0.12 15.36 -16.73
C SER A 34 0.25 14.28 -17.73
N ARG A 35 1.21 14.62 -18.60
CA ARG A 35 1.82 13.72 -19.59
C ARG A 35 2.65 12.67 -18.85
N CYS A 36 2.36 11.39 -19.05
CA CYS A 36 3.31 10.32 -18.75
C CYS A 36 4.49 10.44 -19.72
N VAL A 37 5.70 10.63 -19.18
CA VAL A 37 6.94 10.37 -19.91
C VAL A 37 7.19 8.86 -19.81
N TYR A 38 7.27 8.22 -20.97
CA TYR A 38 7.49 6.79 -21.12
C TYR A 38 9.00 6.53 -21.09
N LEU A 39 9.51 5.88 -20.04
CA LEU A 39 10.88 5.36 -20.03
C LEU A 39 10.89 3.92 -20.55
N PRO A 40 11.87 3.53 -21.38
CA PRO A 40 11.85 2.26 -22.11
C PRO A 40 12.33 1.07 -21.26
N ASP A 41 11.70 -0.08 -21.53
CA ASP A 41 12.16 -1.46 -21.29
C ASP A 41 13.07 -1.73 -20.08
N ARG A 42 12.46 -2.02 -18.94
CA ARG A 42 13.00 -3.04 -18.03
C ARG A 42 12.03 -4.20 -18.00
N ALA A 43 12.61 -5.39 -18.22
CA ALA A 43 11.97 -6.68 -18.33
C ALA A 43 10.67 -6.70 -17.53
N ALA A 44 9.55 -6.79 -18.26
CA ALA A 44 8.28 -7.16 -17.68
C ALA A 44 8.57 -8.29 -16.69
N SER A 45 8.46 -7.99 -15.39
CA SER A 45 8.24 -9.02 -14.41
C SER A 45 7.01 -9.70 -14.93
N THR A 46 7.22 -10.85 -15.57
CA THR A 46 6.18 -11.60 -16.23
C THR A 46 5.13 -11.77 -15.17
N CYS A 47 4.05 -11.00 -15.30
CA CYS A 47 2.88 -11.16 -14.47
C CYS A 47 2.44 -12.56 -14.80
N LEU A 48 2.86 -13.52 -13.98
CA LEU A 48 2.31 -14.85 -13.95
C LEU A 48 0.85 -14.61 -13.64
N GLY A 49 0.07 -14.48 -14.71
CA GLY A 49 -1.35 -14.75 -14.72
C GLY A 49 -1.48 -16.20 -14.33
N SER A 50 -1.36 -16.49 -13.05
CA SER A 50 -2.13 -17.57 -12.48
C SER A 50 -3.57 -17.05 -12.52
N THR A 51 -4.23 -17.29 -13.65
CA THR A 51 -5.64 -17.64 -13.64
C THR A 51 -5.75 -18.89 -12.77
N THR A 52 -5.67 -18.70 -11.46
CA THR A 52 -6.29 -19.61 -10.51
C THR A 52 -7.77 -19.45 -10.79
N SER A 53 -8.30 -20.36 -11.62
CA SER A 53 -9.71 -20.70 -11.61
C SER A 53 -10.01 -21.13 -10.19
N GLY A 54 -10.33 -20.15 -9.34
CA GLY A 54 -10.50 -20.35 -7.92
C GLY A 54 -11.60 -21.36 -7.70
N ASP A 55 -11.26 -22.45 -7.03
CA ASP A 55 -12.22 -23.33 -6.39
C ASP A 55 -13.18 -22.44 -5.59
N GLU A 56 -14.43 -22.37 -6.04
CA GLU A 56 -15.52 -21.76 -5.27
C GLU A 56 -15.73 -22.63 -4.01
N GLU A 57 -14.91 -22.43 -2.99
CA GLU A 57 -15.17 -22.99 -1.66
C GLU A 57 -16.50 -22.42 -1.15
N ASP A 58 -17.48 -23.30 -1.05
CA ASP A 58 -18.72 -23.24 -0.27
C ASP A 58 -19.28 -21.81 -0.05
N GLY A 59 -19.77 -21.20 -1.12
CA GLY A 59 -20.58 -19.97 -1.07
C GLY A 59 -19.81 -18.66 -0.91
N LYS A 60 -18.47 -18.67 -0.96
CA LYS A 60 -17.65 -17.45 -0.99
C LYS A 60 -17.07 -17.21 -2.37
N ALA A 61 -17.02 -15.94 -2.77
CA ALA A 61 -16.35 -15.46 -3.96
C ALA A 61 -15.28 -14.45 -3.57
N THR A 62 -14.14 -14.49 -4.25
CA THR A 62 -12.99 -13.63 -3.93
C THR A 62 -12.91 -12.45 -4.89
N LEU A 63 -12.78 -11.24 -4.36
CA LEU A 63 -12.43 -10.03 -5.12
C LEU A 63 -10.94 -9.73 -4.94
N ASN A 64 -10.25 -9.52 -6.05
CA ASN A 64 -8.83 -9.16 -6.08
C ASN A 64 -8.67 -7.72 -6.57
N PHE A 65 -7.96 -6.91 -5.79
CA PHE A 65 -7.61 -5.55 -6.17
C PHE A 65 -6.10 -5.45 -6.29
N LEU A 66 -5.61 -5.06 -7.46
CA LEU A 66 -4.18 -4.95 -7.75
C LEU A 66 -3.85 -3.50 -8.13
N VAL A 67 -2.85 -2.95 -7.47
CA VAL A 67 -2.30 -1.63 -7.76
C VAL A 67 -0.81 -1.77 -7.97
N GLU A 68 -0.36 -1.30 -9.12
CA GLU A 68 1.05 -1.11 -9.44
C GLU A 68 1.28 0.37 -9.69
N LEU A 69 2.34 0.90 -9.08
CA LEU A 69 2.70 2.30 -9.14
C LEU A 69 4.20 2.41 -9.31
N ASN A 70 4.62 3.22 -10.26
CA ASN A 70 6.00 3.67 -10.41
C ASN A 70 5.96 5.19 -10.49
N LEU A 71 6.74 5.85 -9.63
CA LEU A 71 6.83 7.30 -9.53
C LEU A 71 8.26 7.71 -9.28
N SER A 72 8.78 8.59 -10.13
CA SER A 72 10.03 9.29 -9.88
C SER A 72 9.76 10.72 -9.37
N SER A 73 10.69 11.24 -8.57
CA SER A 73 10.67 12.63 -8.11
C SER A 73 11.04 13.55 -9.27
N ASP A 74 10.95 14.86 -9.03
CA ASP A 74 11.68 15.80 -9.87
C ASP A 74 13.19 15.47 -9.85
N PRO A 75 13.93 15.76 -10.92
CA PRO A 75 15.38 15.58 -10.94
C PRO A 75 16.05 16.38 -9.82
N LEU A 76 17.02 15.76 -9.17
CA LEU A 76 17.92 16.41 -8.22
C LEU A 76 18.81 17.43 -8.96
N PRO A 77 19.32 18.46 -8.27
CA PRO A 77 20.22 19.44 -8.86
C PRO A 77 21.38 18.77 -9.59
N HIS A 78 21.79 19.28 -10.76
CA HIS A 78 22.85 18.67 -11.58
C HIS A 78 24.21 18.54 -10.86
N SER A 79 24.44 19.36 -9.82
CA SER A 79 25.62 19.28 -8.97
C SER A 79 25.61 18.12 -7.98
N THR A 80 24.48 17.43 -7.84
CA THR A 80 24.28 16.37 -6.85
C THR A 80 25.14 15.16 -7.16
N THR A 81 25.90 14.70 -6.17
CA THR A 81 26.74 13.51 -6.31
C THR A 81 26.05 12.25 -5.78
N LYS A 82 26.49 11.07 -6.24
CA LYS A 82 25.98 9.79 -5.73
C LYS A 82 26.33 9.60 -4.26
N GLU A 83 27.47 10.13 -3.83
CA GLU A 83 27.97 10.08 -2.46
C GLU A 83 27.08 10.89 -1.51
N GLU A 84 26.64 12.09 -1.90
CA GLU A 84 25.69 12.91 -1.13
C GLU A 84 24.36 12.18 -0.95
N VAL A 85 23.80 11.64 -2.04
CA VAL A 85 22.54 10.89 -2.00
C VAL A 85 22.69 9.63 -1.15
N SER A 86 23.81 8.91 -1.29
CA SER A 86 24.12 7.73 -0.47
C SER A 86 24.24 8.09 1.01
N GLY A 87 24.86 9.21 1.35
CA GLY A 87 24.96 9.73 2.71
C GLY A 87 23.58 10.03 3.30
N PHE A 88 22.74 10.74 2.56
CA PHE A 88 21.36 11.06 2.96
C PHE A 88 20.51 9.80 3.17
N LEU A 89 20.60 8.83 2.26
CA LEU A 89 19.81 7.61 2.33
C LEU A 89 20.24 6.68 3.49
N LYS A 90 21.49 6.75 3.93
CA LYS A 90 21.96 5.97 5.09
C LYS A 90 21.40 6.45 6.42
N ASP A 91 20.81 7.65 6.47
CA ASP A 91 20.16 8.16 7.68
C ASP A 91 18.87 7.36 7.99
N PRO A 92 18.75 6.73 9.18
CA PRO A 92 17.52 6.10 9.65
C PRO A 92 16.25 6.96 9.59
N GLU A 93 16.36 8.28 9.67
CA GLU A 93 15.19 9.15 9.57
C GLU A 93 14.68 9.26 8.13
N THR A 94 15.55 9.09 7.14
CA THR A 94 15.18 9.11 5.72
C THR A 94 14.23 7.96 5.36
N ARG A 95 14.47 6.74 5.89
CA ARG A 95 13.55 5.60 5.68
C ARG A 95 12.18 5.84 6.32
N LYS A 96 12.11 6.49 7.48
CA LYS A 96 10.82 6.86 8.11
C LYS A 96 10.09 7.90 7.27
N LEU A 97 10.83 8.89 6.76
CA LEU A 97 10.28 9.93 5.91
C LEU A 97 9.58 9.35 4.67
N MET A 98 10.18 8.35 4.03
CA MET A 98 9.61 7.64 2.88
C MET A 98 8.23 7.03 3.17
N LEU A 99 8.05 6.37 4.33
CA LEU A 99 6.76 5.78 4.71
C LEU A 99 5.77 6.80 5.28
N SER A 100 6.26 7.89 5.87
CA SER A 100 5.42 8.89 6.55
C SER A 100 4.57 9.75 5.60
N ALA A 101 4.74 9.60 4.28
CA ALA A 101 4.20 10.50 3.28
C ALA A 101 4.45 11.99 3.65
N ALA A 102 5.73 12.33 3.82
CA ALA A 102 6.22 13.64 4.25
C ALA A 102 5.68 14.09 5.63
N GLY A 103 5.75 13.20 6.62
CA GLY A 103 5.32 13.48 8.00
C GLY A 103 3.81 13.55 8.21
N SER A 104 3.02 13.15 7.21
CA SER A 104 1.56 13.17 7.31
C SER A 104 0.96 12.05 8.15
N ARG A 105 1.74 10.99 8.38
CA ARG A 105 1.43 9.88 9.28
C ARG A 105 2.65 9.59 10.15
N GLU A 106 2.36 9.13 11.35
CA GLU A 106 3.38 8.70 12.31
C GLU A 106 4.00 7.37 11.83
N VAL A 107 5.32 7.30 11.93
CA VAL A 107 6.11 6.11 11.60
C VAL A 107 7.06 5.85 12.75
N ASP A 108 6.85 4.73 13.42
CA ASP A 108 7.65 4.31 14.55
C ASP A 108 8.51 3.12 14.15
N GLU A 109 9.77 3.14 14.58
CA GLU A 109 10.60 1.94 14.53
C GLU A 109 10.25 1.07 15.74
N VAL A 110 9.87 -0.18 15.47
CA VAL A 110 9.50 -1.13 16.52
C VAL A 110 10.51 -2.28 16.57
N PRO A 111 10.81 -2.82 17.76
CA PRO A 111 11.72 -3.96 17.88
C PRO A 111 11.19 -5.16 17.09
N LEU A 112 12.09 -5.82 16.34
CA LEU A 112 11.79 -7.09 15.70
C LEU A 112 11.65 -8.18 16.79
N ASN A 113 10.41 -8.55 17.10
CA ASN A 113 10.10 -9.64 18.03
C ASN A 113 9.89 -10.97 17.28
N SER A 114 9.79 -12.08 18.02
CA SER A 114 9.66 -13.42 17.43
C SER A 114 8.42 -13.61 16.56
N GLU A 115 7.32 -12.91 16.89
CA GLU A 115 6.07 -12.99 16.14
C GLU A 115 6.21 -12.29 14.78
N LEU A 116 6.68 -11.04 14.76
CA LEU A 116 6.93 -10.28 13.54
C LEU A 116 8.01 -10.93 12.67
N GLU A 117 9.05 -11.53 13.27
CA GLU A 117 10.06 -12.28 12.53
C GLU A 117 9.47 -13.52 11.85
N SER A 118 8.63 -14.28 12.56
CA SER A 118 7.91 -15.43 11.99
C SER A 118 7.01 -15.01 10.83
N LEU A 119 6.21 -13.95 11.00
CA LEU A 119 5.34 -13.42 9.97
C LEU A 119 6.11 -12.92 8.75
N TRP A 120 7.23 -12.22 8.96
CA TRP A 120 8.10 -11.80 7.87
C TRP A 120 8.63 -13.01 7.08
N LYS A 121 9.14 -14.04 7.76
CA LYS A 121 9.61 -15.28 7.10
C LYS A 121 8.49 -15.97 6.32
N GLU A 122 7.28 -16.02 6.87
CA GLU A 122 6.10 -16.57 6.20
C GLU A 122 5.78 -15.77 4.93
N CYS A 123 5.66 -14.44 5.02
CA CYS A 123 5.38 -13.61 3.86
C CYS A 123 6.47 -13.69 2.79
N CYS A 124 7.75 -13.84 3.16
CA CYS A 124 8.83 -14.05 2.20
C CYS A 124 8.74 -15.40 1.50
N LYS A 125 8.32 -16.45 2.20
CA LYS A 125 8.12 -17.76 1.59
C LYS A 125 6.92 -17.78 0.65
N GLU A 126 5.85 -17.07 0.99
CA GLU A 126 4.60 -17.08 0.24
C GLU A 126 4.60 -16.11 -0.95
N GLU A 127 5.11 -14.89 -0.78
CA GLU A 127 4.87 -13.80 -1.73
C GLU A 127 6.13 -12.97 -2.07
N TYR A 128 7.04 -12.68 -1.13
CA TYR A 128 8.15 -11.73 -1.38
C TYR A 128 9.44 -12.37 -1.95
N GLY A 129 9.73 -13.63 -1.64
CA GLY A 129 10.97 -14.33 -2.01
C GLY A 129 12.00 -14.46 -0.89
N GLU A 130 12.82 -15.53 -0.94
CA GLU A 130 13.78 -15.88 0.11
C GLU A 130 14.93 -14.88 0.28
N ASN A 131 15.27 -14.13 -0.77
CA ASN A 131 16.27 -13.05 -0.70
C ASN A 131 15.82 -11.88 0.20
N LEU A 132 14.55 -11.85 0.59
CA LEU A 132 13.95 -10.83 1.45
C LEU A 132 13.74 -11.30 2.90
N LEU A 133 14.27 -12.45 3.30
CA LEU A 133 14.22 -12.94 4.69
C LEU A 133 14.92 -11.99 5.68
N PRO A 134 14.37 -11.76 6.89
CA PRO A 134 14.98 -10.86 7.87
C PRO A 134 16.39 -11.29 8.24
N GLY A 135 17.31 -10.32 8.33
CA GLY A 135 18.70 -10.49 8.71
C GLY A 135 19.20 -9.41 9.68
N GLU A 136 20.49 -9.43 9.97
CA GLU A 136 21.11 -8.45 10.86
C GLU A 136 21.07 -7.04 10.25
N GLY A 137 20.64 -6.05 11.05
CA GLY A 137 20.51 -4.65 10.61
C GLY A 137 19.17 -4.29 9.98
N ASP A 138 18.31 -5.28 9.69
CA ASP A 138 16.94 -5.04 9.25
C ASP A 138 16.07 -4.53 10.42
N CYS A 139 15.04 -3.75 10.11
CA CYS A 139 14.13 -3.18 11.10
C CYS A 139 12.66 -3.32 10.69
N ILE A 140 11.75 -3.10 11.66
CA ILE A 140 10.33 -2.98 11.40
C ILE A 140 9.91 -1.52 11.60
N LEU A 141 9.22 -0.96 10.60
CA LEU A 141 8.57 0.33 10.70
C LEU A 141 7.05 0.15 10.80
N ALA A 142 6.48 0.57 11.92
CA ALA A 142 5.05 0.59 12.16
C ALA A 142 4.46 1.91 11.65
N THR A 143 3.36 1.83 10.90
CA THR A 143 2.65 2.99 10.37
C THR A 143 1.19 2.91 10.77
N THR A 144 0.67 3.97 11.39
CA THR A 144 -0.75 4.03 11.80
C THR A 144 -1.55 4.92 10.86
N THR A 145 -2.70 4.44 10.42
CA THR A 145 -3.63 5.16 9.55
C THR A 145 -5.05 5.07 10.10
N VAL A 146 -5.81 6.17 9.99
CA VAL A 146 -7.21 6.21 10.38
C VAL A 146 -8.06 6.56 9.17
N THR A 147 -8.86 5.60 8.71
CA THR A 147 -9.79 5.76 7.60
C THR A 147 -11.20 5.95 8.16
N LYS A 148 -11.83 7.06 7.83
CA LYS A 148 -13.22 7.36 8.22
C LYS A 148 -14.15 7.11 7.05
N LEU A 149 -15.05 6.15 7.21
CA LEU A 149 -16.17 5.86 6.33
C LEU A 149 -17.47 6.31 7.02
N PRO A 150 -18.56 6.56 6.29
CA PRO A 150 -19.86 6.83 6.89
C PRO A 150 -20.26 5.71 7.88
N GLY A 151 -20.32 6.05 9.17
CA GLY A 151 -20.71 5.12 10.24
C GLY A 151 -19.64 4.10 10.69
N VAL A 152 -18.43 4.11 10.11
CA VAL A 152 -17.30 3.26 10.52
C VAL A 152 -16.00 4.05 10.47
N SER A 153 -15.19 3.98 11.53
CA SER A 153 -13.80 4.42 11.55
C SER A 153 -12.92 3.18 11.67
N LEU A 154 -12.02 3.01 10.72
CA LEU A 154 -11.00 1.96 10.72
C LEU A 154 -9.69 2.58 11.19
N ASN A 155 -9.08 1.99 12.20
CA ASN A 155 -7.71 2.27 12.60
C ASN A 155 -6.86 1.07 12.19
N ASN A 156 -5.88 1.31 11.33
CA ASN A 156 -5.00 0.29 10.80
C ASN A 156 -3.55 0.63 11.13
N LYS A 157 -2.88 -0.27 11.84
CA LYS A 157 -1.46 -0.21 12.13
C LYS A 157 -0.75 -1.31 11.33
N ILE A 158 0.08 -0.88 10.39
CA ILE A 158 0.78 -1.75 9.46
C ILE A 158 2.23 -1.88 9.92
N TYR A 159 2.74 -3.10 9.99
CA TYR A 159 4.13 -3.41 10.30
C TYR A 159 4.87 -3.71 8.99
N ASN A 160 5.88 -2.88 8.68
CA ASN A 160 6.66 -3.00 7.46
C ASN A 160 8.06 -3.51 7.78
N GLY A 161 8.41 -4.69 7.28
CA GLY A 161 9.80 -5.15 7.25
C GLY A 161 10.60 -4.31 6.26
N VAL A 162 11.73 -3.77 6.70
CA VAL A 162 12.59 -2.90 5.89
C VAL A 162 13.91 -3.60 5.63
N LYS A 163 14.19 -3.85 4.36
CA LYS A 163 15.51 -4.24 3.88
C LYS A 163 16.21 -3.10 3.18
N GLN A 164 17.49 -2.96 3.46
CA GLN A 164 18.38 -2.08 2.73
C GLN A 164 19.35 -2.91 1.89
N PHE A 165 19.45 -2.57 0.62
CA PHE A 165 20.44 -3.10 -0.31
C PHE A 165 21.38 -2.00 -0.72
N THR A 166 22.56 -2.36 -1.22
CA THR A 166 23.41 -1.44 -1.97
C THR A 166 23.33 -1.86 -3.42
N ASP A 167 22.97 -0.92 -4.29
CA ASP A 167 22.97 -1.17 -5.72
C ASP A 167 24.41 -1.45 -6.20
N GLU A 168 24.63 -2.60 -6.85
CA GLU A 168 25.98 -3.04 -7.23
C GLU A 168 26.60 -2.15 -8.32
N GLU A 169 25.79 -1.54 -9.19
CA GLU A 169 26.25 -0.72 -10.31
C GLU A 169 26.59 0.71 -9.86
N THR A 170 25.77 1.27 -8.97
CA THR A 170 25.83 2.68 -8.58
C THR A 170 26.40 2.91 -7.18
N GLY A 171 26.44 1.88 -6.33
CA GLY A 171 26.82 1.99 -4.92
C GLY A 171 25.81 2.73 -4.04
N ILE A 172 24.64 3.09 -4.58
CA ILE A 172 23.61 3.86 -3.88
C ILE A 172 22.69 2.90 -3.10
N PRO A 173 22.33 3.21 -1.84
CA PRO A 173 21.36 2.44 -1.09
C PRO A 173 20.00 2.35 -1.79
N LYS A 174 19.38 1.18 -1.70
CA LYS A 174 18.00 0.91 -2.10
C LYS A 174 17.24 0.32 -0.93
N PHE A 175 15.95 0.59 -0.85
CA PHE A 175 15.10 0.07 0.22
C PHE A 175 13.97 -0.77 -0.36
N THR A 176 13.66 -1.86 0.33
CA THR A 176 12.43 -2.61 0.11
C THR A 176 11.64 -2.61 1.42
N PHE A 177 10.42 -2.10 1.37
CA PHE A 177 9.46 -2.14 2.46
C PHE A 177 8.40 -3.19 2.16
N MET A 178 8.15 -4.11 3.08
CA MET A 178 7.21 -5.21 2.93
C MET A 178 6.23 -5.21 4.08
N MET A 179 4.93 -5.26 3.79
CA MET A 179 3.93 -5.44 4.84
C MET A 179 4.02 -6.87 5.39
N VAL A 180 4.53 -7.00 6.62
CA VAL A 180 4.69 -8.29 7.30
C VAL A 180 3.65 -8.52 8.37
N GLY A 181 2.97 -7.45 8.82
CA GLY A 181 1.89 -7.57 9.78
C GLY A 181 0.90 -6.42 9.70
N GLU A 182 -0.31 -6.66 10.22
CA GLU A 182 -1.42 -5.71 10.21
C GLU A 182 -2.27 -5.85 11.48
N GLU A 183 -2.47 -4.76 12.22
CA GLU A 183 -3.48 -4.64 13.26
C GLU A 183 -4.59 -3.72 12.77
N GLN A 184 -5.82 -4.23 12.70
CA GLN A 184 -6.95 -3.42 12.28
C GLN A 184 -8.08 -3.49 13.29
N SER A 185 -8.49 -2.32 13.77
CA SER A 185 -9.66 -2.13 14.64
C SER A 185 -10.71 -1.23 13.97
N ALA A 186 -11.98 -1.53 14.20
CA ALA A 186 -13.11 -0.79 13.65
C ALA A 186 -13.98 -0.23 14.78
N ARG A 187 -14.44 1.03 14.65
CA ARG A 187 -15.33 1.71 15.62
C ARG A 187 -16.47 2.44 14.91
N GLY A 188 -17.64 2.55 15.55
CA GLY A 188 -18.80 3.29 15.01
C GLY A 188 -20.09 2.48 14.88
N PRO A 189 -21.21 3.12 14.52
CA PRO A 189 -22.54 2.50 14.52
C PRO A 189 -22.73 1.39 13.48
N LEU A 190 -21.90 1.32 12.43
CA LEU A 190 -22.01 0.32 11.35
C LEU A 190 -20.88 -0.73 11.39
N VAL A 191 -20.10 -0.80 12.47
CA VAL A 191 -19.01 -1.79 12.63
C VAL A 191 -19.51 -3.22 12.50
N TRP A 192 -20.70 -3.51 13.02
CA TRP A 192 -21.29 -4.86 12.91
C TRP A 192 -21.47 -5.30 11.45
N ILE A 193 -21.77 -4.37 10.53
CA ILE A 193 -21.87 -4.66 9.10
C ILE A 193 -20.47 -4.89 8.53
N PHE A 194 -19.53 -4.00 8.85
CA PHE A 194 -18.15 -4.12 8.41
C PHE A 194 -17.52 -5.46 8.83
N ASN A 195 -17.65 -5.84 10.10
CA ASN A 195 -17.16 -7.11 10.63
C ASN A 195 -17.82 -8.30 9.92
N LYS A 196 -19.14 -8.22 9.70
CA LYS A 196 -19.87 -9.26 8.97
C LYS A 196 -19.45 -9.40 7.51
N LEU A 197 -19.11 -8.29 6.84
CA LEU A 197 -18.64 -8.29 5.45
C LEU A 197 -17.19 -8.75 5.32
N THR A 198 -16.33 -8.40 6.28
CA THR A 198 -14.92 -8.80 6.30
C THR A 198 -14.69 -10.18 6.90
N GLY A 199 -15.73 -10.79 7.48
CA GLY A 199 -15.64 -12.08 8.14
C GLY A 199 -14.93 -12.04 9.49
N LYS A 200 -14.63 -10.85 10.03
CA LYS A 200 -14.08 -10.68 11.37
C LYS A 200 -15.11 -11.07 12.41
N LYS A 201 -14.83 -12.11 13.18
CA LYS A 201 -15.62 -12.45 14.37
C LYS A 201 -15.23 -11.53 15.51
N GLU A 202 -16.19 -11.17 16.36
CA GLU A 202 -15.96 -10.25 17.49
C GLU A 202 -15.02 -10.84 18.57
N GLU A 203 -14.82 -12.16 18.59
CA GLU A 203 -14.07 -12.89 19.62
C GLU A 203 -12.73 -13.47 19.14
N GLU A 204 -12.34 -13.28 17.88
CA GLU A 204 -11.02 -13.74 17.42
C GLU A 204 -9.94 -12.77 17.95
N GLU A 205 -8.89 -13.34 18.57
CA GLU A 205 -7.71 -12.57 18.96
C GLU A 205 -7.20 -11.78 17.75
N ALA A 206 -6.69 -10.57 18.00
CA ALA A 206 -6.19 -9.70 16.95
C ALA A 206 -4.99 -10.37 16.26
N SER A 207 -5.26 -11.07 15.15
CA SER A 207 -4.20 -11.65 14.33
C SER A 207 -3.42 -10.52 13.67
N LEU A 208 -2.10 -10.55 13.82
CA LEU A 208 -1.18 -9.69 13.07
C LEU A 208 -1.02 -10.13 11.62
N LYS A 209 -1.60 -11.26 11.19
CA LYS A 209 -1.44 -11.76 9.83
C LYS A 209 -2.02 -10.75 8.85
N PRO A 210 -1.24 -10.28 7.86
CA PRO A 210 -1.72 -9.27 6.92
C PRO A 210 -2.89 -9.80 6.09
N SER A 211 -3.89 -8.96 5.86
CA SER A 211 -5.07 -9.29 5.05
C SER A 211 -4.83 -9.17 3.53
N GLY A 212 -3.64 -8.73 3.14
CA GLY A 212 -3.22 -8.58 1.76
C GLY A 212 -1.71 -8.57 1.63
N PHE A 213 -1.25 -8.09 0.49
CA PHE A 213 0.15 -7.96 0.13
C PHE A 213 0.45 -6.50 -0.21
N ALA A 214 1.55 -5.99 0.30
CA ALA A 214 2.09 -4.70 -0.09
C ALA A 214 3.62 -4.74 -0.06
N ALA A 215 4.25 -4.34 -1.15
CA ALA A 215 5.68 -4.11 -1.25
C ALA A 215 5.92 -2.74 -1.86
N SER A 216 6.96 -2.06 -1.41
CA SER A 216 7.50 -0.90 -2.11
C SER A 216 9.03 -0.98 -2.19
N HIS A 217 9.56 -0.51 -3.31
CA HIS A 217 10.98 -0.43 -3.61
C HIS A 217 11.32 1.03 -3.83
N VAL A 218 12.25 1.54 -3.04
CA VAL A 218 12.75 2.90 -3.17
C VAL A 218 14.19 2.84 -3.64
N SER A 219 14.47 3.57 -4.70
CA SER A 219 15.79 3.57 -5.35
C SER A 219 16.11 4.94 -5.92
N VAL A 220 17.31 5.09 -6.45
CA VAL A 220 17.72 6.27 -7.21
C VAL A 220 17.88 5.86 -8.66
N VAL A 221 17.22 6.59 -9.54
CA VAL A 221 17.32 6.42 -11.00
C VAL A 221 18.05 7.62 -11.59
N GLN A 222 18.59 7.43 -12.79
CA GLN A 222 19.21 8.49 -13.56
C GLN A 222 18.35 8.77 -14.79
N ASP A 223 18.02 10.03 -15.04
CA ASP A 223 17.28 10.44 -16.23
C ASP A 223 18.17 10.47 -17.50
N GLU A 224 17.57 10.81 -18.64
CA GLU A 224 18.27 10.89 -19.93
C GLU A 224 19.39 11.94 -19.94
N ASP A 225 19.27 12.99 -19.12
CA ASP A 225 20.23 14.08 -18.98
C ASP A 225 21.33 13.77 -17.95
N GLY A 226 21.28 12.60 -17.32
CA GLY A 226 22.24 12.17 -16.31
C GLY A 226 21.94 12.68 -14.90
N ASN A 227 20.81 13.34 -14.66
CA ASN A 227 20.44 13.79 -13.32
C ASN A 227 19.85 12.64 -12.51
N LEU A 228 20.11 12.65 -11.20
CA LEU A 228 19.58 11.66 -10.28
C LEU A 228 18.14 12.00 -9.89
N ALA A 229 17.29 11.02 -9.64
CA ALA A 229 15.94 11.20 -9.09
C ALA A 229 15.58 10.05 -8.14
N PHE A 230 14.77 10.34 -7.12
CA PHE A 230 14.24 9.30 -6.24
C PHE A 230 13.09 8.59 -6.93
N ASN A 231 13.18 7.26 -7.03
CA ASN A 231 12.14 6.41 -7.61
C ASN A 231 11.46 5.56 -6.54
N TYR A 232 10.15 5.49 -6.63
CA TYR A 232 9.28 4.72 -5.76
C TYR A 232 8.42 3.78 -6.60
N ASP A 233 8.67 2.48 -6.47
CA ASP A 233 7.88 1.42 -7.08
C ASP A 233 7.04 0.74 -6.01
N ALA A 234 5.73 0.64 -6.18
CA ALA A 234 4.84 0.02 -5.22
C ALA A 234 3.93 -1.01 -5.89
N THR A 235 3.76 -2.15 -5.23
CA THR A 235 2.82 -3.20 -5.61
C THR A 235 1.95 -3.52 -4.42
N ILE A 236 0.63 -3.36 -4.56
CA ILE A 236 -0.35 -3.64 -3.52
C ILE A 236 -1.40 -4.57 -4.10
N LYS A 237 -1.64 -5.68 -3.42
CA LYS A 237 -2.66 -6.68 -3.77
C LYS A 237 -3.54 -6.92 -2.55
N ILE A 238 -4.82 -6.59 -2.67
CA ILE A 238 -5.81 -6.76 -1.62
C ILE A 238 -6.79 -7.84 -2.08
N THR A 239 -6.95 -8.87 -1.24
CA THR A 239 -7.81 -10.01 -1.54
C THR A 239 -8.96 -10.04 -0.54
N VAL A 240 -10.17 -9.77 -1.00
CA VAL A 240 -11.36 -9.76 -0.13
C VAL A 240 -12.24 -10.96 -0.45
N LYS A 241 -12.47 -11.81 0.55
CA LYS A 241 -13.46 -12.89 0.45
C LYS A 241 -14.84 -12.33 0.75
N PHE A 242 -15.78 -12.53 -0.16
CA PHE A 242 -17.13 -12.00 -0.10
C PHE A 242 -18.17 -13.12 -0.26
N PRO A 243 -19.36 -13.05 0.35
CA PRO A 243 -20.43 -14.00 0.04
C PRO A 243 -20.80 -13.94 -1.45
N ALA A 244 -20.79 -15.08 -2.14
CA ALA A 244 -21.06 -15.13 -3.58
C ALA A 244 -22.46 -14.60 -3.94
N THR A 245 -23.41 -14.73 -3.01
CA THR A 245 -24.77 -14.18 -3.14
C THR A 245 -24.78 -12.66 -3.27
N LEU A 246 -23.90 -11.95 -2.56
CA LEU A 246 -23.85 -10.49 -2.64
C LEU A 246 -23.22 -10.00 -3.95
N LEU A 247 -22.24 -10.73 -4.52
CA LEU A 247 -21.69 -10.39 -5.83
C LEU A 247 -22.74 -10.43 -6.94
N LYS A 248 -23.71 -11.34 -6.86
CA LYS A 248 -24.81 -11.46 -7.83
C LYS A 248 -25.77 -10.25 -7.81
N ILE A 249 -25.78 -9.47 -6.74
CA ILE A 249 -26.64 -8.28 -6.58
C ILE A 249 -25.91 -7.01 -7.08
N LEU A 250 -24.59 -7.08 -7.32
CA LEU A 250 -23.85 -5.93 -7.84
C LEU A 250 -24.37 -5.55 -9.24
N PRO A 251 -24.53 -4.25 -9.54
CA PRO A 251 -25.00 -3.78 -10.85
C PRO A 251 -23.93 -3.90 -11.96
N THR A 252 -22.83 -4.59 -11.68
CA THR A 252 -21.61 -4.67 -12.50
C THR A 252 -21.03 -6.07 -12.37
N THR A 253 -20.27 -6.52 -13.37
CA THR A 253 -19.52 -7.78 -13.28
C THR A 253 -18.41 -7.67 -12.25
N LYS A 254 -17.93 -8.81 -11.77
CA LYS A 254 -16.82 -8.93 -10.84
C LYS A 254 -15.59 -8.17 -11.33
N GLU A 255 -15.19 -8.42 -12.57
CA GLU A 255 -13.97 -7.87 -13.18
C GLU A 255 -14.04 -6.35 -13.30
N LYS A 256 -15.22 -5.82 -13.65
CA LYS A 256 -15.45 -4.37 -13.70
C LYS A 256 -15.42 -3.73 -12.31
N ALA A 257 -15.96 -4.42 -11.29
CA ALA A 257 -15.90 -3.96 -9.92
C ALA A 257 -14.46 -3.95 -9.39
N GLU A 258 -13.69 -5.03 -9.64
CA GLU A 258 -12.27 -5.13 -9.31
C GLU A 258 -11.44 -4.05 -10.00
N ALA A 259 -11.62 -3.84 -11.31
CA ALA A 259 -10.89 -2.81 -12.05
C ALA A 259 -11.22 -1.39 -11.55
N SER A 260 -12.51 -1.09 -11.32
CA SER A 260 -12.95 0.22 -10.82
C SER A 260 -12.42 0.50 -9.41
N ALA A 261 -12.49 -0.49 -8.52
CA ALA A 261 -11.97 -0.37 -7.16
C ALA A 261 -10.44 -0.23 -7.17
N SER A 262 -9.73 -1.06 -7.94
CA SER A 262 -8.26 -1.03 -8.07
C SER A 262 -7.77 0.33 -8.56
N ALA A 263 -8.37 0.87 -9.64
CA ALA A 263 -7.99 2.18 -10.18
C ALA A 263 -8.10 3.30 -9.14
N SER A 264 -9.11 3.20 -8.28
CA SER A 264 -9.43 4.27 -7.36
C SER A 264 -8.71 4.13 -6.02
N ILE A 265 -8.42 2.90 -5.56
CA ILE A 265 -7.40 2.61 -4.53
C ILE A 265 -6.03 3.13 -5.01
N GLY A 266 -5.66 2.84 -6.26
CA GLY A 266 -4.41 3.29 -6.86
C GLY A 266 -4.27 4.81 -6.93
N LYS A 267 -5.37 5.53 -7.16
CA LYS A 267 -5.38 7.00 -7.10
C LYS A 267 -5.10 7.53 -5.69
N GLY A 268 -5.62 6.88 -4.66
CA GLY A 268 -5.34 7.21 -3.26
C GLY A 268 -3.86 7.01 -2.92
N ILE A 269 -3.35 5.82 -3.21
CA ILE A 269 -1.93 5.46 -2.99
C ILE A 269 -1.01 6.40 -3.76
N ARG A 270 -1.32 6.71 -5.02
CA ARG A 270 -0.52 7.62 -5.85
C ARG A 270 -0.31 8.97 -5.15
N LYS A 271 -1.37 9.59 -4.62
CA LYS A 271 -1.28 10.88 -3.92
C LYS A 271 -0.37 10.79 -2.69
N ASP A 272 -0.48 9.70 -1.93
CA ASP A 272 0.32 9.47 -0.75
C ASP A 272 1.80 9.28 -1.08
N VAL A 273 2.10 8.52 -2.14
CA VAL A 273 3.46 8.31 -2.62
C VAL A 273 4.03 9.57 -3.25
N GLU A 274 3.28 10.31 -4.05
CA GLU A 274 3.69 11.62 -4.58
C GLU A 274 4.09 12.58 -3.45
N LYS A 275 3.27 12.63 -2.39
CA LYS A 275 3.57 13.43 -1.21
C LYS A 275 4.83 12.96 -0.50
N GLY A 276 4.98 11.64 -0.30
CA GLY A 276 6.18 11.05 0.30
C GLY A 276 7.44 11.35 -0.51
N ASN A 277 7.39 11.13 -1.81
CA ASN A 277 8.52 11.33 -2.71
C ASN A 277 8.94 12.80 -2.76
N LYS A 278 7.97 13.73 -2.81
CA LYS A 278 8.23 15.16 -2.67
C LYS A 278 8.87 15.50 -1.31
N GLY A 279 8.39 14.90 -0.21
CA GLY A 279 8.97 15.13 1.11
C GLY A 279 10.43 14.68 1.21
N VAL A 280 10.76 13.51 0.62
CA VAL A 280 12.13 13.00 0.53
C VAL A 280 13.01 13.93 -0.31
N TYR A 281 12.51 14.38 -1.47
CA TYR A 281 13.17 15.37 -2.30
C TYR A 281 13.47 16.65 -1.51
N ASP A 282 12.45 17.26 -0.90
CA ASP A 282 12.59 18.52 -0.16
C ASP A 282 13.61 18.36 0.99
N ALA A 283 13.56 17.25 1.73
CA ALA A 283 14.50 16.97 2.81
C ALA A 283 15.94 16.80 2.30
N PHE A 284 16.12 16.19 1.14
CA PHE A 284 17.44 16.07 0.51
C PHE A 284 18.01 17.44 0.11
N ILE A 285 17.18 18.31 -0.48
CA ILE A 285 17.61 19.67 -0.83
C ILE A 285 18.05 20.46 0.41
N GLU A 286 17.34 20.31 1.53
CA GLU A 286 17.76 20.93 2.80
C GLU A 286 19.03 20.31 3.36
N PHE A 287 19.21 18.99 3.24
CA PHE A 287 20.45 18.30 3.62
C PHE A 287 21.67 18.83 2.85
N GLN A 288 21.53 19.07 1.54
CA GLN A 288 22.62 19.67 0.74
C GLN A 288 22.98 21.08 1.17
N LYS A 289 22.01 21.90 1.60
CA LYS A 289 22.28 23.28 2.07
C LYS A 289 23.07 23.35 3.38
N GLN A 290 23.11 22.25 4.13
CA GLN A 290 23.80 22.17 5.43
C GLN A 290 25.25 21.72 5.31
N GLN A 291 25.68 21.25 4.13
CA GLN A 291 27.06 20.90 3.82
C GLN A 291 27.82 22.10 3.24
#